data_AF-A0A6N7W0Y1-F1
#
_entry.id   AF-A0A6N7W0Y1-F1
#
_cell.length_a   1.000
_cell.length_b   1.000
_cell.length_c   1.000
_cell.angle_alpha   90.00
_cell.angle_beta   90.00
_cell.angle_gamma   90.00
#
_symmetry.space_group_name_H-M   'P 1'
#
loop_
_entity.id
_entity.type
_entity.pdbx_description
1 polymer ?
#
loop_
_entity_poly.entity_id
_entity_poly.type
_entity_poly.pdbx_seq_one_letter_code
_entity_poly.pdbx_strand_id
1 'polypeptide(L)' 'MRTIITLDAKKISKKAACEMYGEADVNKMIREAKKAFLEDPNEESTWWMGNGMLTIEFR' A
#
# COMPACT_ATOMS: atom_id res chain seq x y z
N MET A 1 12.93 4.33 -5.23
CA MET A 1 11.50 4.05 -4.99
C MET A 1 11.32 2.55 -4.77
N ARG A 2 11.57 2.09 -3.56
CA ARG A 2 11.12 0.81 -3.06
C ARG A 2 9.73 1.02 -2.48
N THR A 3 8.72 0.39 -3.06
CA THR A 3 7.39 0.30 -2.46
C THR A 3 7.43 -0.77 -1.39
N ILE A 4 7.21 -0.37 -0.15
CA ILE A 4 7.05 -1.26 0.99
C ILE A 4 5.56 -1.35 1.23
N ILE A 5 5.01 -2.55 1.07
CA ILE A 5 3.61 -2.84 1.35
C ILE A 5 3.62 -3.68 2.61
N THR A 6 2.95 -3.19 3.64
CA THR A 6 2.88 -3.78 4.97
C THR A 6 1.42 -4.03 5.28
N LEU A 7 1.08 -5.25 5.64
CA LEU A 7 -0.26 -5.63 6.08
C LEU A 7 -0.15 -6.08 7.53
N ASP A 8 -0.83 -5.37 8.43
CA ASP A 8 -0.79 -5.64 9.87
C ASP A 8 0.67 -5.65 10.40
N ALA A 9 1.44 -4.62 10.02
CA ALA A 9 2.89 -4.50 10.27
C ALA A 9 3.78 -5.63 9.67
N LYS A 10 3.22 -6.60 8.94
CA LYS A 10 3.99 -7.60 8.19
C LYS A 10 4.20 -7.15 6.76
N LYS A 11 5.45 -7.14 6.31
CA LYS A 11 5.77 -6.84 4.92
C LYS A 11 5.22 -7.93 4.02
N ILE A 12 4.38 -7.55 3.06
CA ILE A 12 3.79 -8.44 2.07
C ILE A 12 4.23 -8.07 0.65
N SER A 13 4.21 -9.06 -0.22
CA SER A 13 4.44 -8.86 -1.65
C SER A 13 3.23 -8.19 -2.30
N LYS A 14 3.42 -7.36 -3.33
CA LYS A 14 2.32 -6.83 -4.15
C LYS A 14 1.38 -7.92 -4.66
N LYS A 15 1.93 -9.10 -5.01
CA LYS A 15 1.14 -10.27 -5.43
C LYS A 15 0.21 -10.78 -4.32
N ALA A 16 0.69 -10.86 -3.09
CA ALA A 16 -0.13 -11.31 -1.95
C ALA A 16 -1.24 -10.29 -1.63
N ALA A 17 -0.94 -9.00 -1.70
CA ALA A 17 -1.97 -7.95 -1.58
C ALA A 17 -3.04 -8.08 -2.67
N CYS A 18 -2.61 -8.33 -3.91
CA CYS A 18 -3.48 -8.49 -5.07
C CYS A 18 -4.36 -9.74 -4.97
N GLU A 19 -3.87 -10.84 -4.42
CA GLU A 19 -4.67 -12.05 -4.15
C GLU A 19 -5.71 -11.83 -3.05
N MET A 20 -5.39 -11.05 -2.01
CA MET A 20 -6.29 -10.80 -0.89
C MET A 20 -7.38 -9.75 -1.21
N TYR A 21 -7.01 -8.66 -1.89
CA TYR A 21 -7.88 -7.50 -2.09
C TYR A 21 -8.29 -7.25 -3.54
N GLY A 22 -7.73 -8.02 -4.48
CA GLY A 22 -7.93 -7.81 -5.91
C GLY A 22 -6.92 -6.82 -6.51
N GLU A 23 -6.53 -7.09 -7.76
CA GLU A 23 -5.54 -6.28 -8.47
C GLU A 23 -5.98 -4.82 -8.65
N ALA A 24 -7.27 -4.62 -8.91
CA ALA A 24 -7.84 -3.30 -9.18
C ALA A 24 -7.70 -2.35 -7.99
N ASP A 25 -8.12 -2.80 -6.80
CA ASP A 25 -8.05 -2.01 -5.56
C ASP A 25 -6.60 -1.75 -5.15
N VAL A 26 -5.74 -2.78 -5.16
CA VAL A 26 -4.31 -2.64 -4.84
C VAL A 26 -3.62 -1.67 -5.79
N ASN A 27 -3.90 -1.76 -7.09
CA ASN A 27 -3.28 -0.86 -8.06
C ASN A 27 -3.78 0.58 -7.91
N LYS A 28 -5.05 0.77 -7.53
CA LYS A 28 -5.61 2.09 -7.21
C LYS A 28 -4.93 2.68 -5.97
N MET A 29 -4.83 1.93 -4.87
CA MET A 29 -4.16 2.38 -3.65
C MET A 29 -2.68 2.69 -3.88
N ILE A 30 -1.95 1.85 -4.62
CA ILE A 30 -0.54 2.14 -4.96
C ILE A 30 -0.43 3.44 -5.75
N ARG A 31 -1.37 3.72 -6.66
CA ARG A 31 -1.38 4.96 -7.44
C ARG A 31 -1.68 6.19 -6.58
N GLU A 32 -2.62 6.07 -5.64
CA GLU A 32 -2.92 7.13 -4.67
C GLU A 32 -1.74 7.37 -3.73
N ALA A 33 -1.18 6.30 -3.17
CA ALA A 33 -0.03 6.39 -2.28
C ALA A 33 1.21 6.95 -2.99
N LYS A 34 1.39 6.64 -4.28
CA LYS A 34 2.47 7.23 -5.09
C LYS A 34 2.25 8.73 -5.32
N LYS A 35 1.00 9.18 -5.46
CA LYS A 35 0.69 10.62 -5.54
C LYS A 35 0.95 11.31 -4.21
N ALA A 36 0.47 10.75 -3.10
CA ALA A 36 0.72 11.26 -1.76
C ALA A 36 2.22 11.38 -1.50
N PHE A 37 3.02 10.35 -1.84
CA PHE A 37 4.48 10.41 -1.73
C PHE A 37 5.15 11.48 -2.61
N LEU A 38 4.58 11.77 -3.79
CA LEU A 38 5.08 12.83 -4.67
C LEU A 38 4.79 14.22 -4.12
N GLU A 39 3.69 14.38 -3.39
CA GLU A 39 3.31 15.61 -2.70
C GLU A 39 4.14 15.76 -1.41
N ASP A 40 4.19 14.71 -0.60
CA ASP A 40 4.92 14.63 0.66
C ASP A 40 5.70 13.30 0.77
N PRO A 41 7.03 13.33 0.56
CA PRO A 41 7.85 12.12 0.56
C PRO A 41 7.99 11.43 1.92
N ASN A 42 7.43 12.00 2.99
CA ASN A 42 7.36 11.38 4.32
C ASN A 42 5.98 10.82 4.64
N GLU A 43 5.00 10.94 3.73
CA GLU A 43 3.64 10.51 4.02
C GLU A 43 3.44 9.01 3.74
N GLU A 44 2.98 8.31 4.77
CA GLU A 44 2.64 6.89 4.71
C GLU A 44 1.14 6.76 4.42
N SER A 45 0.77 6.05 3.36
CA SER A 45 -0.65 5.87 3.03
C SER A 45 -1.16 4.57 3.62
N THR A 46 -1.99 4.68 4.65
CA THR A 46 -2.62 3.54 5.33
C THR A 46 -4.10 3.40 4.96
N TRP A 47 -4.49 2.20 4.54
CA TRP A 47 -5.89 1.84 4.31
C TRP A 47 -6.33 0.72 5.26
N TRP A 48 -7.50 0.90 5.85
CA TRP A 48 -8.17 -0.17 6.57
C TRP A 48 -8.98 -1.02 5.61
N MET A 49 -8.61 -2.30 5.50
CA MET A 49 -9.19 -3.23 4.54
C MET A 49 -10.23 -4.19 5.15
N GLY A 50 -10.74 -3.87 6.35
CA GLY A 50 -11.71 -4.70 7.07
C GLY A 50 -11.11 -5.94 7.75
N ASN A 51 -10.08 -6.55 7.15
CA ASN A 51 -9.40 -7.73 7.66
C ASN A 51 -7.94 -7.46 8.10
N GLY A 52 -7.50 -6.21 8.02
CA GLY A 52 -6.14 -5.78 8.36
C GLY A 52 -5.84 -4.36 7.89
N MET A 53 -4.77 -3.78 8.42
CA MET A 53 -4.30 -2.45 8.05
C MET A 53 -3.22 -2.55 6.98
N LEU A 54 -3.53 -2.10 5.77
CA LEU A 54 -2.60 -2.06 4.65
C LEU A 54 -1.89 -0.70 4.64
N THR A 55 -0.61 -0.71 4.97
CA THR A 55 0.29 0.44 4.92
C THR A 55 1.09 0.35 3.63
N ILE A 56 1.10 1.43 2.84
CA ILE A 56 1.97 1.57 1.68
C ILE A 56 2.93 2.73 1.96
N GLU A 57 4.20 2.40 2.03
CA GLU A 57 5.29 3.35 2.19
C GLU A 57 6.17 3.33 0.92
N PHE A 58 6.68 4.49 0.52
CA PHE A 58 7.67 4.58 -0.53
C PHE A 58 8.97 5.10 0.07
N ARG A 59 10.06 4.35 -0.12
CA ARG A 59 11.41 4.70 0.36
C ARG A 59 12.46 4.62 -0.75
#